data_AF-A1RS02-F1
#
_entry.id   AF-A1RS02-F1
#
_cell.length_a   1.000
_cell.length_b   1.000
_cell.length_c   1.000
_cell.angle_alpha   90.00
_cell.angle_beta   90.00
_cell.angle_gamma   90.00
#
_symmetry.space_group_name_H-M   'P 1'
#
loop_
_entity.id
_entity.type
_entity.pdbx_description
1 polymer ?
#
loop_
_entity_poly.entity_id
_entity_poly.type
_entity_poly.pdbx_seq_one_letter_code
_entity_poly.pdbx_strand_id
1 'polypeptide(L)'
;MFSKIKLGIEEWRRLETDLMRISSGEPLEIIINLTLVATEEGEEYEEDEEEYHHHTFEENEFTKEVAKLMDHIAQTYGVHIHPHLHSNHGSVMFAVKGAPKDLIKTLRDTVEYIKLNCEKCILHTLDGEFHIGEDLAAIYFGDAYKVTFILPAEDGRRLKIHEIHL
;
A
#
# COMPACT_ATOMS: atom_id res chain seq x y z
N MET A 1 10.64 25.62 -21.64
CA MET A 1 10.73 24.18 -21.31
C MET A 1 10.59 24.05 -19.81
N PHE A 2 9.38 23.77 -19.32
CA PHE A 2 9.16 23.51 -17.91
C PHE A 2 9.72 22.11 -17.61
N SER A 3 10.80 22.06 -16.83
CA SER A 3 11.24 20.82 -16.21
C SER A 3 10.07 20.30 -15.38
N LYS A 4 9.43 19.21 -15.82
CA LYS A 4 8.51 18.44 -14.97
C LYS A 4 9.27 18.17 -13.67
N ILE A 5 8.77 18.75 -12.60
CA ILE A 5 9.42 18.77 -11.29
C ILE A 5 9.62 17.30 -10.88
N LYS A 6 10.88 16.90 -10.67
CA LYS A 6 11.27 15.61 -10.11
C LYS A 6 10.92 15.56 -8.62
N LEU A 7 9.68 15.82 -8.25
CA LEU A 7 9.20 15.70 -6.87
C LEU A 7 9.26 14.22 -6.47
N GLY A 8 9.89 13.91 -5.34
CA GLY A 8 9.89 12.57 -4.75
C GLY A 8 11.05 11.65 -5.16
N ILE A 9 11.74 11.88 -6.29
CA ILE A 9 12.78 10.93 -6.77
C ILE A 9 13.97 10.86 -5.80
N GLU A 10 14.38 12.00 -5.25
CA GLU A 10 15.50 12.07 -4.33
C GLU A 10 15.15 11.43 -2.99
N GLU A 11 13.92 11.63 -2.52
CA GLU A 11 13.38 11.04 -1.31
C GLU A 11 13.29 9.52 -1.41
N TRP A 12 12.78 8.99 -2.53
CA TRP A 12 12.77 7.55 -2.80
C TRP A 12 14.18 6.96 -2.83
N ARG A 13 15.15 7.66 -3.43
CA ARG A 13 16.54 7.20 -3.48
C ARG A 13 17.20 7.19 -2.09
N ARG A 14 16.86 8.15 -1.24
CA ARG A 14 17.33 8.19 0.15
C ARG A 14 16.74 7.04 0.96
N LEU A 15 15.43 6.78 0.82
CA LEU A 15 14.79 5.62 1.44
C LEU A 15 15.44 4.31 0.99
N GLU A 16 15.66 4.14 -0.33
CA GLU A 16 16.33 2.96 -0.87
C GLU A 16 17.72 2.77 -0.25
N THR A 17 18.50 3.86 -0.14
CA THR A 17 19.83 3.83 0.47
C THR A 17 19.79 3.42 1.95
N ASP A 18 18.82 3.92 2.71
CA ASP A 18 18.64 3.57 4.10
C ASP A 18 18.19 2.11 4.28
N LEU A 19 17.26 1.63 3.45
CA LEU A 19 16.83 0.24 3.48
C LEU A 19 17.94 -0.72 3.06
N MET A 20 18.78 -0.37 2.08
CA MET A 20 19.97 -1.15 1.73
C MET A 20 20.98 -1.24 2.89
N ARG A 21 21.18 -0.13 3.61
CA ARG A 21 22.02 -0.12 4.81
C ARG A 21 21.45 -1.01 5.90
N ILE A 22 20.14 -0.90 6.15
CA ILE A 22 19.46 -1.67 7.20
C ILE A 22 19.49 -3.15 6.88
N SER A 23 19.17 -3.54 5.65
CA SER A 23 19.15 -4.95 5.26
C SER A 23 20.54 -5.59 5.22
N SER A 24 21.62 -4.79 5.15
CA SER A 24 23.01 -5.30 5.12
C SER A 24 23.27 -6.37 4.05
N GLY A 25 22.52 -6.32 2.94
CA GLY A 25 22.59 -7.29 1.85
C GLY A 25 21.64 -8.48 1.98
N GLU A 26 20.92 -8.61 3.09
CA GLU A 26 19.85 -9.59 3.26
C GLU A 26 18.57 -9.15 2.54
N PRO A 27 17.74 -10.11 2.08
CA PRO A 27 16.42 -9.81 1.55
C PRO A 27 15.50 -9.26 2.66
N LEU A 28 14.70 -8.27 2.30
CA LEU A 28 13.64 -7.73 3.14
C LEU A 28 12.30 -8.38 2.78
N GLU A 29 11.39 -8.39 3.73
CA GLU A 29 9.95 -8.59 3.48
C GLU A 29 9.23 -7.26 3.69
N ILE A 30 8.41 -6.84 2.73
CA ILE A 30 7.47 -5.73 2.91
C ILE A 30 6.07 -6.32 3.13
N ILE A 31 5.40 -5.89 4.19
CA ILE A 31 3.98 -6.13 4.42
C ILE A 31 3.25 -4.86 4.01
N ILE A 32 2.29 -4.98 3.10
CA ILE A 32 1.49 -3.87 2.58
C ILE A 32 0.04 -4.10 2.99
N ASN A 33 -0.53 -3.14 3.70
CA ASN A 33 -1.95 -3.06 4.00
C ASN A 33 -2.54 -1.81 3.31
N LEU A 34 -3.58 -2.05 2.51
CA LEU A 34 -4.30 -1.02 1.78
C LEU A 34 -5.70 -0.94 2.34
N THR A 35 -6.15 0.25 2.76
CA THR A 35 -7.57 0.50 3.04
C THR A 35 -8.17 1.24 1.85
N LEU A 36 -9.20 0.65 1.26
CA LEU A 36 -9.92 1.16 0.09
C LEU A 36 -11.34 1.53 0.52
N VAL A 37 -11.86 2.65 0.04
CA VAL A 37 -13.25 3.06 0.21
C VAL A 37 -13.86 3.38 -1.15
N ALA A 38 -15.17 3.22 -1.30
CA ALA A 38 -15.87 3.55 -2.51
C ALA A 38 -15.78 5.05 -2.81
N THR A 39 -15.69 5.43 -4.08
CA THR A 39 -15.90 6.83 -4.48
C THR A 39 -17.38 7.14 -4.36
N GLU A 40 -17.73 8.15 -3.55
CA GLU A 40 -19.11 8.65 -3.51
C GLU A 40 -19.46 9.34 -4.83
N GLU A 41 -20.10 8.61 -5.75
CA GLU A 41 -20.90 9.23 -6.79
C GLU A 41 -22.30 9.49 -6.24
N GLY A 42 -22.46 10.56 -5.44
CA GLY A 42 -23.73 11.29 -5.29
C GLY A 42 -25.03 10.51 -5.04
N GLU A 43 -24.98 9.31 -4.48
CA GLU A 43 -26.15 8.56 -4.05
C GLU A 43 -25.95 8.20 -2.58
N GLU A 44 -26.74 8.86 -1.74
CA GLU A 44 -26.99 8.47 -0.36
C GLU A 44 -27.44 7.01 -0.36
N TYR A 45 -26.54 6.09 -0.07
CA TYR A 45 -26.94 4.75 0.35
C TYR A 45 -27.32 4.87 1.82
N GLU A 46 -28.62 5.04 2.08
CA GLU A 46 -29.20 4.84 3.40
C GLU A 46 -28.75 3.45 3.89
N GLU A 47 -28.09 3.41 5.05
CA GLU A 47 -27.84 2.18 5.80
C GLU A 47 -29.19 1.63 6.25
N ASP A 48 -29.81 0.76 5.46
CA ASP A 48 -30.82 -0.16 5.98
C ASP A 48 -30.09 -1.21 6.82
N GLU A 49 -30.11 -0.98 8.14
CA GLU A 49 -29.84 -1.97 9.18
C GLU A 49 -30.84 -3.14 9.06
N GLU A 50 -30.57 -4.13 8.22
CA GLU A 50 -31.15 -5.46 8.38
C GLU A 50 -30.06 -6.53 8.48
N GLU A 51 -29.90 -7.02 9.71
CA GLU A 51 -29.18 -8.25 10.07
C GLU A 51 -29.59 -9.42 9.16
N TYR A 52 -28.76 -9.75 8.18
CA TYR A 52 -28.77 -11.09 7.58
C TYR A 52 -27.37 -11.69 7.57
N HIS A 53 -27.16 -12.60 8.52
CA HIS A 53 -26.06 -13.55 8.53
C HIS A 53 -26.19 -14.52 7.33
N HIS A 54 -25.85 -14.07 6.13
CA HIS A 54 -25.56 -14.93 4.97
C HIS A 54 -24.51 -14.27 4.08
N HIS A 55 -23.38 -14.95 3.91
CA HIS A 55 -22.27 -14.58 3.03
C HIS A 55 -22.67 -14.61 1.55
N THR A 56 -23.42 -13.60 1.12
CA THR A 56 -23.65 -13.29 -0.29
C THR A 56 -23.06 -11.91 -0.52
N PHE A 57 -21.85 -11.88 -1.09
CA PHE A 57 -21.27 -10.65 -1.63
C PHE A 57 -22.28 -10.07 -2.63
N GLU A 58 -22.87 -8.93 -2.32
CA GLU A 58 -23.47 -8.10 -3.37
C GLU A 58 -22.31 -7.48 -4.16
N GLU A 59 -22.00 -8.09 -5.30
CA GLU A 59 -21.00 -7.58 -6.23
C GLU A 59 -21.42 -6.21 -6.78
N ASN A 60 -20.94 -5.15 -6.18
CA ASN A 60 -21.01 -3.80 -6.73
C ASN A 60 -19.71 -3.43 -7.46
N GLU A 61 -19.70 -2.30 -8.16
CA GLU A 61 -18.54 -1.89 -8.95
C GLU A 61 -17.29 -1.66 -8.09
N PHE A 62 -17.43 -1.20 -6.84
CA PHE A 62 -16.33 -1.12 -5.87
C PHE A 62 -15.67 -2.49 -5.66
N THR A 63 -16.45 -3.50 -5.25
CA THR A 63 -15.92 -4.84 -4.98
C THR A 63 -15.28 -5.48 -6.22
N LYS A 64 -15.82 -5.24 -7.42
CA LYS A 64 -15.25 -5.71 -8.69
C LYS A 64 -13.90 -5.08 -9.02
N GLU A 65 -13.74 -3.78 -8.80
CA GLU A 65 -12.46 -3.11 -9.02
C GLU A 65 -11.40 -3.54 -8.00
N VAL A 66 -11.78 -3.69 -6.73
CA VAL A 66 -10.88 -4.24 -5.72
C VAL A 66 -10.47 -5.67 -6.06
N ALA A 67 -11.38 -6.49 -6.58
CA ALA A 67 -11.04 -7.83 -7.07
C ALA A 67 -9.99 -7.81 -8.20
N LYS A 68 -10.12 -6.90 -9.17
CA LYS A 68 -9.11 -6.72 -10.25
C LYS A 68 -7.76 -6.30 -9.70
N LEU A 69 -7.73 -5.42 -8.70
CA LEU A 69 -6.51 -5.03 -7.99
C LEU A 69 -5.85 -6.24 -7.33
N MET A 70 -6.62 -7.05 -6.59
CA MET A 70 -6.09 -8.26 -5.94
C MET A 70 -5.51 -9.23 -6.95
N ASP A 71 -6.22 -9.49 -8.05
CA ASP A 71 -5.75 -10.36 -9.14
C ASP A 71 -4.45 -9.83 -9.76
N HIS A 72 -4.38 -8.51 -10.00
CA HIS A 72 -3.18 -7.87 -10.52
C HIS A 72 -1.98 -8.04 -9.58
N ILE A 73 -2.15 -7.79 -8.28
CA ILE A 73 -1.07 -7.95 -7.28
C ILE A 73 -0.63 -9.42 -7.21
N ALA A 74 -1.57 -10.35 -7.09
CA ALA A 74 -1.30 -11.77 -6.99
C ALA A 74 -0.53 -12.29 -8.21
N GLN A 75 -0.93 -11.91 -9.43
CA GLN A 75 -0.26 -12.32 -10.66
C GLN A 75 1.10 -11.65 -10.86
N THR A 76 1.23 -10.38 -10.48
CA THR A 76 2.45 -9.58 -10.71
C THR A 76 3.57 -9.96 -9.75
N TYR A 77 3.24 -10.20 -8.48
CA TYR A 77 4.23 -10.47 -7.43
C TYR A 77 4.24 -11.94 -6.97
N GLY A 78 3.29 -12.77 -7.43
CA GLY A 78 3.23 -14.18 -7.06
C GLY A 78 2.90 -14.41 -5.57
N VAL A 79 2.04 -13.55 -5.00
CA VAL A 79 1.77 -13.51 -3.56
C VAL A 79 0.34 -13.91 -3.22
N HIS A 80 0.15 -14.34 -1.97
CA HIS A 80 -1.17 -14.55 -1.40
C HIS A 80 -1.74 -13.23 -0.88
N ILE A 81 -3.03 -12.99 -1.17
CA ILE A 81 -3.75 -11.80 -0.73
C ILE A 81 -4.67 -12.16 0.44
N HIS A 82 -4.70 -11.31 1.46
CA HIS A 82 -5.58 -11.40 2.62
C HIS A 82 -6.60 -10.25 2.58
N PRO A 83 -7.76 -10.45 1.94
CA PRO A 83 -8.78 -9.41 1.85
C PRO A 83 -9.75 -9.44 3.03
N HIS A 84 -10.28 -8.27 3.35
CA HIS A 84 -11.48 -8.08 4.16
C HIS A 84 -12.33 -7.01 3.49
N LEU A 85 -13.43 -7.41 2.83
CA LEU A 85 -14.20 -6.54 1.93
C LEU A 85 -15.66 -6.46 2.37
N HIS A 86 -16.18 -5.24 2.35
CA HIS A 86 -17.58 -4.87 2.47
C HIS A 86 -18.03 -4.16 1.18
N SER A 87 -19.29 -3.78 1.09
CA SER A 87 -19.85 -3.15 -0.12
C SER A 87 -19.21 -1.79 -0.44
N ASN A 88 -18.83 -0.99 0.55
CA ASN A 88 -18.31 0.37 0.34
C ASN A 88 -16.90 0.60 0.89
N HIS A 89 -16.29 -0.40 1.53
CA HIS A 89 -14.92 -0.30 2.05
C HIS A 89 -14.29 -1.67 2.22
N GLY A 90 -12.97 -1.69 2.37
CA GLY A 90 -12.27 -2.89 2.80
C GLY A 90 -10.76 -2.74 2.84
N SER A 91 -10.10 -3.79 3.31
CA SER A 91 -8.65 -3.86 3.40
C SER A 91 -8.08 -4.98 2.54
N VAL A 92 -6.96 -4.71 1.88
CA VAL A 92 -6.20 -5.68 1.10
C VAL A 92 -4.78 -5.74 1.67
N MET A 93 -4.42 -6.88 2.26
CA MET A 93 -3.10 -7.10 2.85
C MET A 93 -2.33 -8.18 2.09
N PHE A 94 -1.03 -7.95 1.87
CA PHE A 94 -0.14 -8.91 1.23
C PHE A 94 1.32 -8.65 1.62
N ALA A 95 2.20 -9.63 1.40
CA ALA A 95 3.62 -9.52 1.71
C ALA A 95 4.50 -9.94 0.53
N VAL A 96 5.58 -9.19 0.27
CA VAL A 96 6.55 -9.46 -0.81
C VAL A 96 7.96 -9.54 -0.23
N LYS A 97 8.74 -10.55 -0.63
CA LYS A 97 10.17 -10.67 -0.28
C LYS A 97 11.05 -10.26 -1.43
N GLY A 98 12.12 -9.50 -1.16
CA GLY A 98 13.01 -9.03 -2.21
C GLY A 98 14.08 -8.05 -1.76
N ALA A 99 14.79 -7.47 -2.73
CA ALA A 99 15.75 -6.41 -2.46
C ALA A 99 15.00 -5.06 -2.24
N PRO A 100 15.56 -4.12 -1.46
CA PRO A 100 14.92 -2.84 -1.15
C PRO A 100 14.32 -2.10 -2.36
N LYS A 101 15.07 -2.04 -3.47
CA LYS A 101 14.63 -1.39 -4.71
C LYS A 101 13.34 -2.00 -5.29
N ASP A 102 13.20 -3.33 -5.19
CA ASP A 102 12.09 -4.08 -5.77
C ASP A 102 10.85 -3.91 -4.88
N LEU A 103 11.04 -3.87 -3.55
CA LEU A 103 9.95 -3.62 -2.59
C LEU A 103 9.41 -2.20 -2.67
N ILE A 104 10.30 -1.20 -2.81
CA ILE A 104 9.88 0.18 -3.10
C ILE A 104 9.09 0.23 -4.42
N LYS A 105 9.54 -0.51 -5.43
CA LYS A 105 8.82 -0.60 -6.71
C LYS A 105 7.43 -1.22 -6.53
N THR A 106 7.31 -2.33 -5.80
CA THR A 106 6.01 -2.95 -5.48
C THR A 106 5.03 -1.97 -4.86
N LEU A 107 5.49 -1.22 -3.84
CA LEU A 107 4.66 -0.22 -3.17
C LEU A 107 4.15 0.85 -4.16
N ARG A 108 5.07 1.39 -4.97
CA ARG A 108 4.77 2.44 -5.95
C ARG A 108 3.84 1.96 -7.05
N ASP A 109 4.14 0.80 -7.64
CA ASP A 109 3.32 0.18 -8.68
C ASP A 109 1.89 -0.08 -8.17
N THR A 110 1.74 -0.53 -6.92
CA THR A 110 0.43 -0.81 -6.31
C THR A 110 -0.40 0.45 -6.16
N VAL A 111 0.19 1.52 -5.62
CA VAL A 111 -0.46 2.83 -5.51
C VAL A 111 -0.81 3.39 -6.89
N GLU A 112 0.12 3.30 -7.85
CA GLU A 112 -0.07 3.77 -9.22
C GLU A 112 -1.18 2.99 -9.92
N TYR A 113 -1.27 1.67 -9.72
CA TYR A 113 -2.35 0.86 -10.24
C TYR A 113 -3.71 1.34 -9.73
N ILE A 114 -3.85 1.57 -8.43
CA ILE A 114 -5.10 2.09 -7.84
C ILE A 114 -5.46 3.44 -8.47
N LYS A 115 -4.50 4.38 -8.56
CA LYS A 115 -4.73 5.71 -9.14
C LYS A 115 -5.17 5.67 -10.60
N LEU A 116 -4.72 4.67 -11.37
CA LEU A 116 -4.97 4.59 -12.82
C LEU A 116 -6.13 3.67 -13.20
N ASN A 117 -6.53 2.74 -12.34
CA ASN A 117 -7.45 1.66 -12.69
C ASN A 117 -8.64 1.51 -11.73
N CYS A 118 -8.69 2.28 -10.64
CA CYS A 118 -9.86 2.33 -9.75
C CYS A 118 -10.63 3.64 -9.96
N GLU A 119 -11.81 3.56 -10.58
CA GLU A 119 -12.73 4.69 -10.72
C GLU A 119 -13.74 4.72 -9.59
N LYS A 120 -14.10 3.55 -9.07
CA LYS A 120 -15.09 3.30 -8.02
C LYS A 120 -14.49 3.08 -6.64
N CYS A 121 -13.16 3.17 -6.51
CA CYS A 121 -12.50 3.15 -5.21
C CYS A 121 -11.38 4.20 -5.09
N ILE A 122 -11.13 4.65 -3.86
CA ILE A 122 -9.96 5.44 -3.50
C ILE A 122 -9.14 4.72 -2.43
N LEU A 123 -7.82 4.92 -2.49
CA LEU A 123 -6.90 4.53 -1.42
C LEU A 123 -7.05 5.51 -0.25
N HIS A 124 -7.69 5.04 0.82
CA HIS A 124 -7.89 5.81 2.04
C HIS A 124 -6.63 5.80 2.91
N THR A 125 -6.08 4.62 3.19
CA THR A 125 -4.81 4.46 3.91
C THR A 125 -3.90 3.46 3.24
N LEU A 126 -2.60 3.69 3.39
CA LEU A 126 -1.54 2.78 3.05
C LEU A 126 -0.62 2.68 4.26
N ASP A 127 -0.51 1.50 4.84
CA ASP A 127 0.33 1.24 5.99
C ASP A 127 1.00 -0.12 5.87
N GLY A 128 2.06 -0.31 6.65
CA GLY A 128 2.83 -1.54 6.56
C GLY A 128 4.18 -1.46 7.20
N GLU A 129 4.94 -2.53 6.97
CA GLU A 129 6.16 -2.82 7.68
C GLU A 129 7.21 -3.42 6.75
N PHE A 130 8.48 -3.19 7.06
CA PHE A 130 9.60 -3.93 6.51
C PHE A 130 10.20 -4.82 7.59
N HIS A 131 10.52 -6.06 7.24
CA HIS A 131 11.11 -7.06 8.13
C HIS A 131 12.42 -7.62 7.57
N ILE A 132 13.37 -7.93 8.45
CA ILE A 132 14.55 -8.76 8.19
C ILE A 132 14.36 -10.06 8.98
N GLY A 133 14.00 -11.14 8.30
CA GLY A 133 13.59 -12.36 8.99
C GLY A 133 12.36 -12.10 9.85
N GLU A 134 12.49 -12.20 11.16
CA GLU A 134 11.42 -11.91 12.14
C GLU A 134 11.55 -10.51 12.79
N ASP A 135 12.60 -9.76 12.45
CA ASP A 135 12.90 -8.47 13.06
C ASP A 135 12.27 -7.31 12.27
N LEU A 136 11.53 -6.45 12.97
CA LEU A 136 10.98 -5.22 12.40
C LEU A 136 12.11 -4.23 12.04
N ALA A 137 12.22 -3.90 10.76
CA ALA A 137 13.26 -3.05 10.20
C ALA A 137 12.79 -1.61 9.94
N ALA A 138 11.54 -1.42 9.53
CA ALA A 138 10.92 -0.11 9.33
C ALA A 138 9.40 -0.23 9.36
N ILE A 139 8.72 0.88 9.68
CA ILE A 139 7.26 1.01 9.54
C ILE A 139 6.95 2.15 8.60
N TYR A 140 5.81 2.11 7.95
CA TYR A 140 5.32 3.21 7.16
C TYR A 140 3.80 3.34 7.23
N PHE A 141 3.32 4.56 7.01
CA PHE A 141 1.90 4.87 6.94
C PHE A 141 1.68 6.12 6.10
N GLY A 142 0.49 6.24 5.52
CA GLY A 142 0.17 7.32 4.61
C GLY A 142 -1.15 7.10 3.88
N ASP A 143 -1.27 7.77 2.75
CA ASP A 143 -2.44 7.76 1.88
C ASP A 143 -2.00 7.80 0.40
N ALA A 144 -2.93 8.07 -0.51
CA ALA A 144 -2.64 8.18 -1.94
C ALA A 144 -1.68 9.33 -2.34
N TYR A 145 -1.41 10.28 -1.44
CA TYR A 145 -0.67 11.50 -1.72
C TYR A 145 0.70 11.52 -1.05
N LYS A 146 0.81 11.00 0.18
CA LYS A 146 2.04 11.03 0.97
C LYS A 146 2.20 9.78 1.82
N VAL A 147 3.43 9.25 1.87
CA VAL A 147 3.82 8.17 2.78
C VAL A 147 4.94 8.63 3.69
N THR A 148 4.81 8.29 4.96
CA THR A 148 5.82 8.52 5.99
C THR A 148 6.47 7.20 6.35
N PHE A 149 7.79 7.11 6.22
CA PHE A 149 8.59 5.96 6.66
C PHE A 149 9.34 6.31 7.94
N ILE A 150 9.36 5.40 8.89
CA ILE A 150 10.10 5.50 10.14
C ILE A 150 11.05 4.30 10.21
N LEU A 151 12.34 4.59 10.30
CA LEU A 151 13.41 3.59 10.29
C LEU A 151 14.55 3.95 11.23
N PRO A 152 15.36 2.99 11.70
CA PRO A 152 16.52 3.27 12.55
C PRO A 152 17.54 4.19 11.85
N ALA A 153 17.95 5.24 12.55
CA ALA A 153 19.05 6.10 12.12
C ALA A 153 20.38 5.32 12.09
N GLU A 154 21.41 5.93 11.50
CA GLU A 154 22.72 5.33 11.31
C GLU A 154 23.42 4.99 12.64
N ASP A 155 23.05 5.67 13.73
CA ASP A 155 23.57 5.42 15.07
C ASP A 155 22.83 4.34 15.86
N GLY A 156 21.71 3.81 15.33
CA GLY A 156 20.87 2.81 15.98
C GLY A 156 20.14 3.29 17.24
N ARG A 157 20.23 4.59 17.58
CA ARG A 157 19.65 5.18 18.80
C ARG A 157 18.47 6.10 18.52
N ARG A 158 18.41 6.66 17.32
CA ARG A 158 17.36 7.57 16.88
C ARG A 158 16.53 6.94 15.76
N LEU A 159 15.35 7.48 15.55
CA LEU A 159 14.53 7.20 14.38
C LEU A 159 14.77 8.29 13.34
N LYS A 160 14.82 7.86 12.09
CA LYS A 160 14.89 8.70 10.89
C LYS A 160 13.53 8.62 10.20
N ILE A 161 13.03 9.78 9.77
CA ILE A 161 11.72 9.93 9.14
C ILE A 161 11.94 10.37 7.69
N HIS A 162 11.31 9.67 6.75
CA HIS A 162 11.20 10.10 5.36
C HIS A 162 9.74 10.37 5.03
N GLU A 163 9.44 11.59 4.58
CA GLU A 163 8.13 11.93 4.03
C GLU A 163 8.23 12.01 2.51
N ILE A 164 7.45 11.18 1.81
CA ILE A 164 7.55 11.02 0.36
C ILE A 164 6.19 11.28 -0.28
N HIS A 165 6.17 12.13 -1.30
CA HIS A 165 4.97 12.38 -2.10
C HIS A 165 4.85 11.33 -3.20
N LEU A 166 3.63 10.81 -3.39
CA LEU A 166 3.26 9.73 -4.32
C LEU A 166 2.66 10.22 -5.64
#